data_AF-A0A2C3PDT1-F1
#
_entry.id   AF-A0A2C3PDT1-F1
#
_cell.length_a   1.000
_cell.length_b   1.000
_cell.length_c   1.000
_cell.angle_alpha   90.00
_cell.angle_beta   90.00
_cell.angle_gamma   90.00
#
_symmetry.space_group_name_H-M   'P 1'
#
loop_
_entity.id
_entity.type
_entity.pdbx_description
1 polymer ?
#
loop_
_entity_poly.entity_id
_entity_poly.type
_entity_poly.pdbx_seq_one_letter_code
_entity_poly.pdbx_strand_id
1 'polypeptide(L)' 'MCACEGTGVIRNDQGNGCYQFAPCICEAANVTPEEVDRRRQKVMERLETAYQMQIQEKVGIGA' A
#
# COMPACT_ATOMS: atom_id res chain seq x y z
N MET A 1 16.29 -10.75 -1.21
CA MET A 1 16.87 -10.77 0.16
C MET A 1 16.05 -9.79 1.00
N CYS A 2 15.49 -10.17 2.16
CA CYS A 2 14.37 -9.41 2.75
C CYS A 2 14.65 -8.16 3.60
N ALA A 3 15.83 -7.63 3.88
CA ALA A 3 16.03 -6.54 4.88
C ALA A 3 15.67 -6.90 6.36
N CYS A 4 14.74 -7.82 6.57
CA CYS A 4 14.27 -8.35 7.84
C CYS A 4 14.73 -9.79 8.14
N GLU A 5 15.30 -10.48 7.15
CA GLU A 5 15.70 -11.89 7.18
C GLU A 5 14.65 -12.88 7.75
N GLY A 6 13.35 -12.55 7.65
CA GLY A 6 12.26 -13.39 8.19
C GLY A 6 12.06 -13.27 9.70
N THR A 7 12.80 -12.40 10.38
CA THR A 7 12.73 -12.21 11.85
C THR A 7 11.69 -11.16 12.28
N GLY A 8 11.19 -10.35 11.34
CA GLY A 8 10.34 -9.21 11.65
C GLY A 8 11.06 -8.03 12.31
N VAL A 9 12.40 -8.02 12.29
CA VAL A 9 13.22 -6.89 12.75
C VAL A 9 13.92 -6.29 11.54
N ILE A 10 13.62 -5.03 11.22
CA ILE A 10 14.29 -4.31 10.14
C ILE A 10 15.55 -3.66 10.74
N ARG A 11 16.71 -4.13 10.32
CA ARG A 11 17.98 -3.45 10.62
C ARG A 11 18.05 -2.21 9.73
N ASN A 12 17.98 -1.03 10.35
CA ASN A 12 18.32 0.19 9.63
C ASN A 12 19.83 0.40 9.76
N ASP A 13 20.53 0.22 8.63
CA ASP A 13 21.97 0.45 8.47
C ASP A 13 22.32 1.94 8.33
N GLN A 14 21.35 2.84 8.45
CA GLN A 14 21.60 4.28 8.59
C GLN A 14 22.38 4.61 9.87
N GLY A 15 23.70 4.63 9.75
CA GLY A 15 24.64 5.48 10.48
C GLY A 15 24.98 5.10 11.92
N ASN A 16 24.03 4.61 12.72
CA ASN A 16 24.22 4.43 14.17
C ASN A 16 23.72 3.08 14.74
N GLY A 17 23.39 2.09 13.89
CA GLY A 17 22.96 0.77 14.36
C GLY A 17 21.58 0.76 15.03
N CYS A 18 20.68 1.65 14.59
CA CYS A 18 19.30 1.70 15.08
C CYS A 18 18.49 0.53 14.52
N TYR A 19 17.82 -0.21 15.40
CA TYR A 19 16.86 -1.24 15.02
C TYR A 19 15.46 -0.65 15.01
N GLN A 20 14.70 -0.90 13.95
CA GLN A 20 13.29 -0.58 13.92
C GLN A 20 12.48 -1.87 14.01
N PHE A 21 11.70 -1.99 15.08
CA PHE A 21 10.66 -3.01 15.17
C PHE A 21 9.50 -2.57 14.29
N ALA A 22 9.40 -3.17 13.12
CA ALA A 22 8.32 -2.95 12.17
C ALA A 22 7.92 -4.31 11.58
N PRO A 23 6.64 -4.52 11.23
CA PRO A 23 6.21 -5.74 10.56
C PRO A 23 7.12 -6.04 9.36
N CYS A 24 7.50 -7.30 9.18
CA CYS A 24 8.22 -7.77 8.00
C CYS A 24 7.41 -7.41 6.75
N ILE A 25 7.78 -6.35 6.04
CA ILE A 25 7.13 -5.99 4.76
C ILE A 25 7.61 -6.87 3.61
N CYS A 26 8.24 -8.00 3.93
CA CYS A 26 8.86 -8.89 2.97
C CYS A 26 7.84 -9.53 2.02
N GLU A 27 6.61 -9.79 2.47
CA GLU A 27 5.50 -10.17 1.58
C GLU A 27 5.12 -9.03 0.60
N ALA A 28 5.15 -7.78 1.07
CA ALA A 28 4.93 -6.62 0.22
C ALA A 28 6.10 -6.35 -0.75
N ALA A 29 7.31 -6.80 -0.42
CA ALA A 29 8.48 -6.75 -1.31
C ALA A 29 8.57 -7.94 -2.27
N ASN A 30 7.78 -9.00 -2.08
CA ASN A 30 7.77 -10.22 -2.91
C ASN A 30 6.76 -10.18 -4.06
N VAL A 31 6.21 -9.00 -4.36
CA VAL A 31 5.34 -8.76 -5.51
C VAL A 31 6.10 -7.95 -6.55
N THR A 32 5.87 -8.29 -7.83
CA THR A 32 6.52 -7.56 -8.92
C THR A 32 5.94 -6.14 -9.04
N PRO A 33 6.71 -5.17 -9.57
CA PRO A 33 6.20 -3.82 -9.81
C PRO A 33 4.91 -3.79 -10.63
N GLU A 34 4.78 -4.69 -11.62
CA GLU A 34 3.60 -4.79 -12.48
C GLU A 34 2.37 -5.26 -11.71
N GLU A 35 2.53 -6.21 -10.77
CA GLU A 35 1.45 -6.67 -9.91
C GLU A 35 1.00 -5.57 -8.94
N VAL A 36 1.95 -4.79 -8.42
CA VAL A 36 1.66 -3.62 -7.59
C VAL A 36 0.90 -2.56 -8.38
N ASP A 37 1.32 -2.26 -9.60
CA ASP A 37 0.66 -1.27 -10.45
C ASP A 37 -0.77 -1.70 -10.82
N ARG A 38 -0.96 -2.97 -11.18
CA ARG A 38 -2.29 -3.54 -11.45
C ARG A 38 -3.22 -3.41 -10.24
N ARG A 39 -2.71 -3.68 -9.02
CA ARG A 39 -3.49 -3.51 -7.78
C ARG A 39 -3.82 -2.03 -7.54
N ARG A 40 -2.87 -1.14 -7.80
CA ARG A 40 -3.07 0.32 -7.68
C ARG A 40 -4.18 0.80 -8.60
N GLN A 41 -4.15 0.41 -9.88
CA GLN A 41 -5.19 0.76 -10.85
C GLN A 41 -6.59 0.32 -10.39
N LYS A 42 -6.74 -0.93 -9.94
CA LYS A 42 -8.03 -1.43 -9.39
C LYS A 42 -8.54 -0.63 -8.20
N VAL A 43 -7.64 -0.18 -7.31
CA VAL A 43 -8.02 0.65 -6.17
C VAL A 43 -8.47 2.03 -6.65
N MET A 44 -7.76 2.62 -7.61
CA MET A 44 -8.11 3.92 -8.19
C MET A 44 -9.48 3.88 -8.87
N GLU A 45 -9.80 2.86 -9.66
CA GLU A 45 -11.12 2.70 -10.31
C GLU A 45 -12.26 2.65 -9.27
N ARG A 46 -12.06 1.90 -8.18
CA ARG A 46 -13.05 1.80 -7.09
C ARG A 46 -13.23 3.12 -6.37
N LEU A 47 -12.14 3.84 -6.12
CA LEU A 47 -12.17 5.16 -5.48
C LEU A 47 -12.85 6.20 -6.36
N GLU A 48 -12.57 6.20 -7.66
CA GLU A 48 -13.22 7.09 -8.62
C GLU A 48 -14.73 6.83 -8.67
N THR A 49 -15.14 5.57 -8.75
CA THR A 49 -16.56 5.19 -8.74
C THR A 49 -17.25 5.66 -7.45
N ALA A 50 -16.66 5.40 -6.28
CA ALA A 50 -17.20 5.84 -5.01
C ALA A 50 -17.29 7.37 -4.90
N TYR A 51 -16.31 8.08 -5.44
CA TYR A 51 -16.30 9.54 -5.48
C TYR A 51 -17.42 10.09 -6.36
N GLN A 52 -17.65 9.51 -7.53
CA GLN A 52 -18.76 9.91 -8.41
C GLN A 52 -20.12 9.68 -7.74
N MET A 53 -20.30 8.53 -7.07
CA MET A 53 -21.52 8.26 -6.30
C MET A 53 -21.74 9.29 -5.19
N GLN A 54 -20.69 9.65 -4.44
CA GLN A 54 -20.78 10.71 -3.42
C GLN A 54 -21.12 12.08 -4.00
N ILE A 55 -20.61 12.42 -5.19
CA ILE A 55 -20.99 13.66 -5.87
C ILE A 55 -22.46 13.62 -6.27
N GLN A 56 -22.93 12.53 -6.88
CA GLN A 56 -24.34 12.39 -7.27
C GLN A 56 -25.29 12.56 -6.08
N GLU A 57 -24.96 11.92 -4.95
CA GLU A 57 -25.70 12.08 -3.70
C GLU A 57 -25.70 13.54 -3.20
N LYS A 58 -24.54 14.21 -3.19
CA LYS A 58 -24.40 15.60 -2.74
C LYS A 58 -25.13 16.61 -3.62
N VAL A 59 -25.17 16.37 -4.93
CA VAL A 59 -25.81 17.27 -5.90
C VAL A 59 -27.30 16.94 -6.07
N GLY A 60 -27.81 15.91 -5.37
CA GLY A 60 -29.22 15.49 -5.45
C GLY A 60 -29.60 14.88 -6.79
N ILE A 61 -28.62 14.46 -7.60
CA ILE A 61 -28.84 13.81 -8.89
C ILE A 61 -29.05 12.33 -8.60
N GLY A 62 -30.29 11.93 -8.34
CA GLY A 62 -30.64 10.53 -8.03
C GLY A 62 -31.86 10.34 -7.11
N ALA A 63 -32.55 11.40 -6.70
CA ALA A 63 -33.88 11.34 -6.10
C ALA A 63 -34.98 11.44 -7.17
#